data_AF-A0A7W7CQV8-F1
#
_entry.id   AF-A0A7W7CQV8-F1
#
_cell.length_a   1.000
_cell.length_b   1.000
_cell.length_c   1.000
_cell.angle_alpha   90.00
_cell.angle_beta   90.00
_cell.angle_gamma   90.00
#
_symmetry.space_group_name_H-M   'P 1'
#
loop_
_entity.id
_entity.type
_entity.pdbx_description
1 polymer ?
#
loop_
_entity_poly.entity_id
_entity_poly.type
_entity_poly.pdbx_seq_one_letter_code
_entity_poly.pdbx_strand_id
1 'polypeptide(L)' 'MSYPGGGLPGMLVSSGLDASAEAVRAAGGRVVEGPYGFPGGRRFRFADPSGNELMVWSAKQLR' A
#
# COMPACT_ATOMS: atom_id res chain seq x y z
N MET A 1 6.06 -9.17 19.33
CA MET A 1 6.88 -8.08 18.74
C MET A 1 5.92 -7.10 18.09
N SER A 2 5.68 -5.96 18.74
CA SER A 2 4.87 -4.86 18.19
C SER A 2 5.83 -3.81 17.66
N TYR A 3 5.76 -3.46 16.38
CA TYR A 3 6.59 -2.41 15.80
C TYR A 3 6.01 -1.04 16.19
N PRO A 4 6.71 -0.21 16.99
CA PRO A 4 6.28 1.15 17.27
C PRO A 4 6.49 1.97 15.99
N GLY A 5 5.41 2.13 15.21
CA GLY A 5 5.45 2.62 13.83
C GLY A 5 4.45 1.91 12.90
N GLY A 6 3.80 0.84 13.36
CA GLY A 6 2.53 0.35 12.81
C GLY A 6 2.55 -0.29 11.42
N GLY A 7 3.72 -0.53 10.82
CA GLY A 7 3.84 -1.33 9.60
C GLY A 7 4.23 -2.77 9.94
N LEU A 8 3.49 -3.74 9.42
CA LEU A 8 4.01 -5.12 9.30
C LEU A 8 5.14 -5.12 8.26
N PRO A 9 6.15 -6.01 8.37
CA PRO A 9 7.11 -6.22 7.30
C PRO A 9 6.39 -6.46 5.97
N GLY A 10 6.71 -5.66 4.95
CA GLY A 10 6.04 -5.69 3.64
C GLY A 10 4.76 -4.85 3.53
N MET A 11 4.42 -4.05 4.54
CA MET A 11 3.26 -3.15 4.55
C MET A 11 3.66 -1.69 4.70
N LEU A 12 3.15 -0.85 3.79
CA LEU A 12 3.31 0.60 3.78
C LEU A 12 1.97 1.27 4.11
N VAL A 13 2.02 2.41 4.79
CA VAL A 13 0.83 3.24 5.07
C VAL A 13 0.87 4.50 4.22
N SER A 14 -0.24 4.85 3.57
CA SER A 14 -0.37 6.04 2.74
C SER A 14 -1.68 6.77 2.98
N SER A 15 -1.66 8.09 2.99
CA SER A 15 -2.85 8.94 2.99
C SER A 15 -3.46 9.12 1.60
N GLY A 16 -2.75 8.76 0.53
CA GLY A 16 -3.15 8.93 -0.86
C GLY A 16 -2.91 7.67 -1.68
N LEU A 17 -3.85 6.72 -1.61
CA LEU A 17 -3.65 5.38 -2.16
C LEU A 17 -3.48 5.36 -3.69
N ASP A 18 -4.25 6.18 -4.40
CA ASP A 18 -4.20 6.27 -5.86
C ASP A 18 -2.89 6.91 -6.33
N ALA A 19 -2.44 7.98 -5.65
CA ALA A 19 -1.14 8.61 -5.92
C ALA A 19 0.03 7.66 -5.64
N SER A 20 -0.05 6.85 -4.59
CA SER A 20 0.95 5.81 -4.32
C SER A 20 0.99 4.74 -5.40
N ALA A 21 -0.16 4.32 -5.95
CA ALA A 21 -0.20 3.36 -7.05
C ALA A 21 0.45 3.92 -8.32
N GLU A 22 0.22 5.20 -8.64
CA GLU A 22 0.89 5.88 -9.75
C GLU A 22 2.40 6.00 -9.53
N ALA A 23 2.83 6.36 -8.32
CA ALA A 23 4.25 6.44 -7.98
C ALA A 23 4.96 5.07 -8.11
N VAL A 24 4.29 3.99 -7.71
CA VAL A 24 4.78 2.62 -7.90
C VAL A 24 4.99 2.31 -9.38
N ARG A 25 3.99 2.62 -10.24
CA ARG A 25 4.10 2.42 -11.69
C ARG A 25 5.23 3.23 -12.29
N ALA A 26 5.36 4.50 -11.89
CA ALA A 26 6.42 5.40 -12.36
C ALA A 26 7.82 4.94 -11.94
N ALA A 27 7.95 4.27 -10.79
CA ALA A 27 9.19 3.68 -10.30
C ALA A 27 9.51 2.29 -10.90
N GLY A 28 8.70 1.81 -11.85
CA GLY A 28 8.88 0.49 -12.50
C GLY A 28 8.28 -0.69 -11.72
N GLY A 29 7.53 -0.42 -10.65
CA GLY A 29 6.77 -1.44 -9.94
C GLY A 29 5.46 -1.79 -10.65
N ARG A 30 4.91 -2.95 -10.33
CA ARG A 30 3.67 -3.48 -10.91
C ARG A 30 2.60 -3.59 -9.85
N VAL A 31 1.49 -2.87 -10.01
CA VAL A 31 0.29 -3.10 -9.18
C VAL A 31 -0.30 -4.47 -9.53
N VAL A 32 -0.25 -5.41 -8.58
CA VAL A 32 -0.73 -6.80 -8.76
C VAL A 32 -2.18 -6.96 -8.31
N GLU A 33 -2.66 -6.10 -7.41
CA GLU A 33 -4.04 -6.13 -6.91
C GLU A 33 -4.50 -4.75 -6.41
N GLY A 34 -5.68 -4.30 -6.82
CA GLY A 34 -6.27 -3.01 -6.38
C GLY A 34 -5.76 -1.79 -7.15
N PRO A 35 -6.00 -0.56 -6.63
CA PRO A 35 -6.61 -0.20 -5.34
C PRO A 35 -8.08 -0.59 -5.15
N TYR A 36 -8.46 -1.07 -3.97
CA TYR A 36 -9.87 -1.29 -3.59
C TYR A 36 -10.16 -0.95 -2.11
N GLY A 37 -11.43 -0.68 -1.81
CA GLY A 37 -11.91 -0.39 -0.45
C GLY A 37 -12.40 -1.62 0.30
N PHE A 38 -12.31 -1.57 1.62
CA PHE A 38 -12.86 -2.58 2.52
C PHE A 38 -13.27 -1.92 3.86
N PRO A 39 -14.08 -2.56 4.71
CA PRO A 39 -14.37 -2.05 6.05
C PRO A 39 -13.07 -1.82 6.83
N GLY A 40 -12.74 -0.56 7.12
CA GLY A 40 -11.50 -0.16 7.80
C GLY A 40 -10.50 0.63 6.95
N GLY A 41 -10.67 0.72 5.62
CA GLY A 41 -9.78 1.52 4.79
C GLY A 41 -9.76 1.14 3.30
N ARG A 42 -8.67 1.50 2.62
CA ARG A 42 -8.36 1.06 1.25
C ARG A 42 -6.99 0.39 1.22
N ARG A 43 -6.77 -0.54 0.29
CA ARG A 43 -5.44 -1.13 0.06
C ARG A 43 -5.16 -1.44 -1.41
N PHE A 44 -3.89 -1.61 -1.75
CA PHE A 44 -3.43 -2.28 -2.97
C PHE A 44 -2.18 -3.10 -2.68
N ARG A 45 -1.84 -4.03 -3.57
CA ARG A 45 -0.57 -4.77 -3.56
C ARG A 45 0.20 -4.49 -4.84
N PHE A 46 1.52 -4.46 -4.73
CA PHE A 46 2.41 -4.31 -5.87
C PHE A 46 3.67 -5.17 -5.74
N ALA A 47 4.27 -5.52 -6.87
CA ALA A 47 5.62 -6.06 -6.94
C ALA A 47 6.60 -4.93 -7.29
N ASP A 48 7.70 -4.80 -6.57
CA ASP A 48 8.78 -3.88 -6.96
C ASP A 48 9.57 -4.45 -8.17
N PRO A 49 10.47 -3.67 -8.80
CA PRO A 49 11.30 -4.14 -9.91
C PRO A 49 12.10 -5.41 -9.62
N SER A 50 12.44 -5.67 -8.35
CA SER A 50 13.16 -6.85 -7.89
C SER A 50 12.26 -8.07 -7.66
N GLY A 51 10.94 -7.91 -7.81
CA GLY A 51 9.95 -8.97 -7.61
C GLY A 51 9.45 -9.14 -6.18
N ASN A 52 9.80 -8.27 -5.23
CA ASN A 52 9.24 -8.34 -3.88
C ASN A 52 7.82 -7.80 -3.87
N GLU A 53 6.90 -8.57 -3.27
CA GLU A 53 5.53 -8.14 -3.10
C GLU A 53 5.34 -7.33 -1.82
N LEU A 54 4.69 -6.17 -1.96
CA LEU A 54 4.40 -5.22 -0.90
C LEU A 54 2.91 -4.86 -0.91
N MET A 55 2.36 -4.56 0.26
CA MET A 55 1.01 -4.04 0.43
C MET A 55 1.09 -2.57 0.83
N VAL A 56 0.20 -1.75 0.28
CA VAL A 56 -0.03 -0.38 0.75
C VAL A 56 -1.45 -0.27 1.28
N TRP A 57 -1.60 0.37 2.44
CA TRP A 57 -2.88 0.58 3.09
C TRP A 57 -3.12 2.05 3.41
N SER A 58 -4.38 2.47 3.39
CA SER A 58 -4.83 3.78 3.82
C SER A 58 -5.98 3.63 4.80
N ALA A 59 -5.80 4.20 5.99
CA ALA A 59 -6.84 4.28 6.99
C ALA A 59 -8.02 5.11 6.47
N LYS A 60 -9.25 4.70 6.79
CA LYS A 60 -10.37 5.64 6.70
C LYS A 60 -10.14 6.70 7.77
N GLN A 61 -9.83 7.92 7.36
CA GLN A 61 -9.76 9.04 8.30
C GLN A 61 -11.19 9.29 8.79
N LEU A 62 -11.50 8.80 9.99
CA LEU A 62 -12.73 9.13 10.69
C LEU A 62 -12.67 10.64 10.96
N ARG A 63 -13.63 11.39 10.41
CA ARG A 63 -13.87 12.77 10.82
C ARG A 63 -14.66 12.77 12.12
#